data_AF-A0A2D8SSZ8-F1
#
_entry.id   AF-A0A2D8SSZ8-F1
#
_cell.length_a   1.000
_cell.length_b   1.000
_cell.length_c   1.000
_cell.angle_alpha   90.00
_cell.angle_beta   90.00
_cell.angle_gamma   90.00
#
_symmetry.space_group_name_H-M   'P 1'
#
loop_
_entity.id
_entity.type
_entity.pdbx_description
1 polymer ?
#
loop_
_entity_poly.entity_id
_entity_poly.type
_entity_poly.pdbx_seq_one_letter_code
_entity_poly.pdbx_strand_id
1 'polypeptide(L)'
;MIFYTGQNQFPPFYHLEKLMNGTLGIILHRSFWAVMILGYFFISGTTCTAQSLPFLPDELTQILESGLPKTLPSPVETGHFKKLPAGDGFVWLAESTATLKKGHKLAFSKTFDTPLKEDEVGFVAVRCRIVDVDNNANEPRPGRVLIHIGDRETLRQTALYHKGTIGREWGWYFHPFRAAKSVATGTGKIRLSFDLQPQRIEIEDVRLYVAPSGFDMSRLPMMEAGYQGREPDAPWRKEAEARINEHRTSPLIVRVLDMDGHAIPQADVRIRMRRHAFGFGSTFQVRLVDDISPDAIRYRQTFEDLFHALVPVPALIPQHTPHAKDGNYANQLLSDLTNTLKWAYDRQLPMRGHTLVWGNLQPWSNAFVAAGEPEKILSSIRAHEQYVLHKTKDFIHEWDAINHPIRFQKDLRDVFGSSIYSKLFTEQRMMTSARLIINEALFDNTREDKFFAFMKTFQEQASSRADGIGFQSHFSINNLRGMEDLWRRYERFAPLVDRLVVTEYDFVCNDDELHADYLRDVLTLSFSHPKMTGFINWGFWAGYHWKPEGTLIRKDWTERPAVKIWQELVHEKWATNTDLQTDTKGEVETKAFFGDYEITVSVNGTSTTQMWTHVADNGPLVVEL
;
A
#
# COMPACT_ATOMS: atom_id res chain seq x y z
N MET A 1 -50.68 -3.12 34.12
CA MET A 1 -50.48 -4.56 34.35
C MET A 1 -49.04 -4.88 33.95
N ILE A 2 -48.14 -5.39 34.78
CA ILE A 2 -48.14 -5.59 36.25
C ILE A 2 -46.81 -5.01 36.78
N PHE A 3 -46.79 -4.50 38.02
CA PHE A 3 -45.63 -3.88 38.68
C PHE A 3 -45.62 -4.27 40.18
N TYR A 4 -44.47 -4.10 40.86
CA TYR A 4 -44.22 -4.36 42.30
C TYR A 4 -44.23 -5.85 42.72
N THR A 5 -43.60 -6.27 43.83
CA THR A 5 -42.92 -5.58 44.96
C THR A 5 -41.38 -5.80 44.96
N GLY A 6 -40.50 -5.21 45.79
CA GLY A 6 -40.60 -4.57 47.13
C GLY A 6 -40.33 -5.59 48.27
N GLN A 7 -39.61 -5.29 49.36
CA GLN A 7 -38.93 -4.05 49.80
C GLN A 7 -37.90 -4.30 50.96
N ASN A 8 -36.82 -3.51 51.01
CA ASN A 8 -36.07 -2.96 52.17
C ASN A 8 -35.86 -3.65 53.56
N GLN A 9 -34.58 -3.56 54.02
CA GLN A 9 -34.06 -3.09 55.34
C GLN A 9 -33.80 -4.03 56.56
N PHE A 10 -32.50 -4.18 56.87
CA PHE A 10 -31.82 -4.09 58.20
C PHE A 10 -32.18 -5.09 59.35
N PRO A 11 -31.45 -5.13 60.49
CA PRO A 11 -30.00 -5.36 60.73
C PRO A 11 -29.82 -6.47 61.84
N PRO A 12 -28.88 -6.50 62.83
CA PRO A 12 -27.53 -5.88 63.01
C PRO A 12 -26.40 -6.77 63.67
N PHE A 13 -25.17 -6.22 63.69
CA PHE A 13 -24.15 -6.17 64.79
C PHE A 13 -23.36 -7.38 65.41
N TYR A 14 -22.07 -7.08 65.68
CA TYR A 14 -21.21 -7.50 66.84
C TYR A 14 -20.63 -8.94 66.92
N HIS A 15 -19.39 -9.21 67.43
CA HIS A 15 -18.26 -8.37 67.90
C HIS A 15 -16.92 -9.19 68.03
N LEU A 16 -15.83 -8.53 68.52
CA LEU A 16 -14.59 -9.06 69.14
C LEU A 16 -13.59 -9.92 68.30
N GLU A 17 -12.29 -10.00 68.62
CA GLU A 17 -11.28 -8.99 69.02
C GLU A 17 -9.84 -9.59 69.12
N LYS A 18 -8.80 -8.76 68.90
CA LYS A 18 -7.39 -8.89 69.45
C LYS A 18 -6.57 -10.14 69.05
N LEU A 19 -5.22 -10.27 69.21
CA LEU A 19 -3.97 -9.47 69.30
C LEU A 19 -2.80 -10.51 69.15
N MET A 20 -1.50 -10.26 68.90
CA MET A 20 -0.64 -9.07 68.71
C MET A 20 0.65 -9.47 67.93
N ASN A 21 1.42 -8.48 67.45
CA ASN A 21 2.86 -8.54 67.03
C ASN A 21 3.26 -9.45 65.83
N GLY A 22 4.08 -8.99 64.87
CA GLY A 22 4.66 -7.65 64.69
C GLY A 22 5.50 -7.52 63.40
N THR A 23 5.91 -6.28 63.09
CA THR A 23 7.00 -5.79 62.20
C THR A 23 7.71 -6.79 61.25
N LEU A 24 7.97 -6.49 59.97
CA LEU A 24 8.15 -5.17 59.32
C LEU A 24 8.00 -5.30 57.78
N GLY A 25 7.49 -4.28 57.06
CA GLY A 25 7.64 -4.20 55.58
C GLY A 25 6.37 -4.12 54.70
N ILE A 26 5.59 -3.04 54.82
CA ILE A 26 5.05 -2.20 53.72
C ILE A 26 4.80 -2.94 52.36
N ILE A 27 3.54 -3.33 52.05
CA ILE A 27 2.59 -2.63 51.12
C ILE A 27 2.88 -2.90 49.62
N LEU A 28 1.92 -3.24 48.73
CA LEU A 28 0.45 -3.08 48.71
C LEU A 28 -0.29 -4.36 48.22
N HIS A 29 -1.58 -4.25 47.85
CA HIS A 29 -2.57 -5.35 47.85
C HIS A 29 -2.46 -6.40 46.73
N ARG A 30 -2.85 -7.63 47.09
CA ARG A 30 -3.33 -8.68 46.18
C ARG A 30 -4.75 -8.42 45.69
N SER A 31 -4.97 -8.78 44.42
CA SER A 31 -6.09 -9.58 43.90
C SER A 31 -7.49 -9.42 44.51
N PHE A 32 -8.40 -8.86 43.71
CA PHE A 32 -9.75 -9.41 43.55
C PHE A 32 -9.91 -9.93 42.12
N TRP A 33 -10.95 -10.75 41.86
CA TRP A 33 -11.26 -11.39 40.57
C TRP A 33 -10.26 -12.44 40.08
N ALA A 34 -10.36 -13.63 40.68
CA ALA A 34 -9.87 -14.89 40.11
C ALA A 34 -11.06 -15.77 39.66
N VAL A 35 -11.83 -15.29 38.68
CA VAL A 35 -12.84 -16.05 37.93
C VAL A 35 -12.75 -15.63 36.46
N MET A 36 -12.96 -16.56 35.53
CA MET A 36 -12.74 -16.42 34.08
C MET A 36 -11.27 -16.40 33.62
N ILE A 37 -10.54 -17.50 33.86
CA ILE A 37 -9.44 -17.93 32.99
C ILE A 37 -9.79 -19.32 32.45
N LEU A 38 -10.09 -19.38 31.14
CA LEU A 38 -9.88 -20.51 30.20
C LEU A 38 -10.57 -20.15 28.88
N GLY A 39 -9.81 -20.09 27.76
CA GLY A 39 -10.38 -19.92 26.41
C GLY A 39 -9.71 -18.88 25.50
N TYR A 40 -8.87 -17.98 26.01
CA TYR A 40 -8.15 -17.02 25.16
C TYR A 40 -6.90 -17.64 24.52
N PHE A 41 -7.06 -18.16 23.29
CA PHE A 41 -5.97 -18.35 22.34
C PHE A 41 -6.18 -17.42 21.15
N PHE A 42 -5.41 -16.33 21.09
CA PHE A 42 -5.29 -15.53 19.88
C PHE A 42 -4.57 -16.33 18.82
N ILE A 43 -5.29 -16.81 17.81
CA ILE A 43 -4.70 -17.39 16.59
C ILE A 43 -4.94 -16.40 15.45
N SER A 44 -3.90 -15.64 15.14
CA SER A 44 -3.84 -14.71 14.02
C SER A 44 -4.17 -15.41 12.68
N GLY A 45 -4.46 -14.62 11.64
CA GLY A 45 -4.38 -15.09 10.27
C GLY A 45 -5.08 -14.23 9.25
N THR A 46 -4.45 -14.08 8.08
CA THR A 46 -4.99 -13.32 6.96
C THR A 46 -6.25 -14.01 6.41
N THR A 47 -7.42 -13.48 6.72
CA THR A 47 -8.71 -14.01 6.26
C THR A 47 -9.03 -13.52 4.85
N CYS A 48 -9.16 -14.47 3.93
CA CYS A 48 -10.00 -14.30 2.74
C CYS A 48 -11.41 -14.72 3.16
N THR A 49 -12.37 -13.80 3.23
CA THR A 49 -13.73 -14.13 3.69
C THR A 49 -14.44 -15.02 2.67
N ALA A 50 -15.29 -15.93 3.14
CA ALA A 50 -16.00 -16.87 2.28
C ALA A 50 -17.43 -16.42 2.02
N GLN A 51 -17.84 -16.38 0.75
CA GLN A 51 -19.13 -15.79 0.37
C GLN A 51 -20.25 -16.84 0.26
N SER A 52 -21.50 -16.42 0.46
CA SER A 52 -22.66 -17.18 -0.01
C SER A 52 -22.66 -17.25 -1.53
N LEU A 53 -23.31 -18.26 -2.14
CA LEU A 53 -23.51 -18.24 -3.60
C LEU A 53 -24.56 -17.15 -3.90
N PRO A 54 -24.21 -16.06 -4.60
CA PRO A 54 -25.17 -15.00 -4.91
C PRO A 54 -26.17 -15.48 -5.96
N PHE A 55 -27.20 -14.67 -6.21
CA PHE A 55 -28.01 -14.83 -7.41
C PHE A 55 -27.11 -14.66 -8.64
N LEU A 56 -27.06 -15.67 -9.49
CA LEU A 56 -26.31 -15.65 -10.74
C LEU A 56 -27.22 -15.15 -11.87
N PRO A 57 -26.71 -14.37 -12.85
CA PRO A 57 -27.48 -13.98 -14.02
C PRO A 57 -28.10 -15.19 -14.73
N ASP A 58 -29.40 -15.14 -15.03
CA ASP A 58 -30.17 -16.26 -15.61
C ASP A 58 -29.62 -16.74 -16.95
N GLU A 59 -28.84 -15.91 -17.65
CA GLU A 59 -28.17 -16.27 -18.90
C GLU A 59 -26.97 -17.23 -18.71
N LEU A 60 -26.50 -17.47 -17.49
CA LEU A 60 -25.41 -18.40 -17.21
C LEU A 60 -25.85 -19.85 -17.27
N THR A 61 -25.33 -20.58 -18.26
CA THR A 61 -25.53 -22.03 -18.33
C THR A 61 -24.50 -22.72 -17.44
N GLN A 62 -24.94 -23.50 -16.43
CA GLN A 62 -24.04 -24.39 -15.68
C GLN A 62 -23.65 -25.58 -16.56
N ILE A 63 -22.34 -25.73 -16.85
CA ILE A 63 -21.83 -26.76 -17.78
C ILE A 63 -21.04 -27.88 -17.07
N LEU A 64 -20.83 -27.76 -15.77
CA LEU A 64 -20.34 -28.83 -14.92
C LEU A 64 -21.51 -29.44 -14.15
N GLU A 65 -21.66 -30.76 -14.23
CA GLU A 65 -22.56 -31.51 -13.33
C GLU A 65 -22.24 -31.17 -11.87
N SER A 66 -23.22 -31.24 -10.97
CA SER A 66 -23.01 -31.00 -9.53
C SER A 66 -22.08 -32.03 -8.88
N GLY A 67 -21.42 -31.63 -7.79
CA GLY A 67 -20.69 -32.51 -6.89
C GLY A 67 -19.28 -32.93 -7.35
N LEU A 68 -18.41 -33.17 -6.37
CA LEU A 68 -17.05 -33.64 -6.60
C LEU A 68 -17.02 -35.11 -7.09
N PRO A 69 -16.02 -35.51 -7.89
CA PRO A 69 -15.93 -36.86 -8.43
C PRO A 69 -15.87 -37.93 -7.32
N LYS A 70 -16.54 -39.07 -7.57
CA LYS A 70 -16.59 -40.21 -6.63
C LYS A 70 -15.26 -40.96 -6.52
N THR A 71 -14.44 -40.92 -7.56
CA THR A 71 -13.09 -41.49 -7.63
C THR A 71 -12.04 -40.39 -7.51
N LEU A 72 -11.02 -40.63 -6.69
CA LEU A 72 -9.92 -39.70 -6.47
C LEU A 72 -8.80 -39.82 -7.52
N PRO A 73 -8.00 -38.77 -7.72
CA PRO A 73 -6.65 -38.87 -8.27
C PRO A 73 -5.75 -39.75 -7.37
N SER A 74 -4.73 -40.37 -7.95
CA SER A 74 -3.74 -41.13 -7.20
C SER A 74 -3.03 -40.26 -6.13
N PRO A 75 -2.83 -40.76 -4.89
CA PRO A 75 -2.02 -40.09 -3.88
C PRO A 75 -0.58 -39.81 -4.33
N VAL A 76 0.10 -38.89 -3.65
CA VAL A 76 1.46 -38.45 -4.00
C VAL A 76 2.38 -38.45 -2.78
N GLU A 77 3.68 -38.52 -3.02
CA GLU A 77 4.72 -38.60 -1.99
C GLU A 77 4.67 -37.44 -0.96
N THR A 78 4.17 -36.27 -1.35
CA THR A 78 4.08 -35.07 -0.51
C THR A 78 2.64 -34.58 -0.29
N GLY A 79 1.64 -35.46 -0.37
CA GLY A 79 0.24 -35.08 -0.20
C GLY A 79 -0.79 -36.13 -0.60
N HIS A 80 -2.00 -36.02 -0.06
CA HIS A 80 -3.08 -36.96 -0.35
C HIS A 80 -4.46 -36.31 -0.24
N PHE A 81 -5.47 -37.00 -0.75
CA PHE A 81 -6.88 -36.68 -0.50
C PHE A 81 -7.47 -37.67 0.51
N LYS A 82 -8.26 -37.17 1.46
CA LYS A 82 -8.98 -37.97 2.47
C LYS A 82 -10.46 -37.60 2.44
N LYS A 83 -11.34 -38.62 2.44
CA LYS A 83 -12.79 -38.41 2.57
C LYS A 83 -13.13 -38.14 4.03
N LEU A 84 -13.86 -37.06 4.30
CA LEU A 84 -14.40 -36.78 5.63
C LEU A 84 -15.95 -36.79 5.58
N PRO A 85 -16.63 -37.40 6.56
CA PRO A 85 -18.10 -37.33 6.66
C PRO A 85 -18.53 -35.91 7.03
N ALA A 86 -19.65 -35.43 6.46
CA ALA A 86 -20.17 -34.09 6.69
C ALA A 86 -21.70 -34.10 6.64
N GLY A 87 -22.34 -34.34 7.79
CA GLY A 87 -23.78 -34.63 7.86
C GLY A 87 -24.14 -35.87 7.04
N ASP A 88 -25.22 -35.80 6.25
CA ASP A 88 -25.60 -36.83 5.28
C ASP A 88 -24.68 -36.88 4.04
N GLY A 89 -23.72 -35.96 3.94
CA GLY A 89 -22.77 -35.81 2.83
C GLY A 89 -21.32 -36.10 3.21
N PHE A 90 -20.41 -35.57 2.40
CA PHE A 90 -18.96 -35.69 2.62
C PHE A 90 -18.22 -34.51 2.00
N VAL A 91 -17.01 -34.25 2.51
CA VAL A 91 -16.05 -33.31 1.91
C VAL A 91 -14.73 -34.02 1.62
N TRP A 92 -13.98 -33.51 0.65
CA TRP A 92 -12.62 -33.96 0.36
C TRP A 92 -11.61 -33.05 1.04
N LEU A 93 -10.85 -33.59 1.99
CA LEU A 93 -9.65 -32.93 2.54
C LEU A 93 -8.47 -33.19 1.59
N ALA A 94 -7.95 -32.14 0.98
CA ALA A 94 -6.69 -32.13 0.24
C ALA A 94 -5.55 -31.69 1.17
N GLU A 95 -4.63 -32.59 1.50
CA GLU A 95 -3.44 -32.28 2.29
C GLU A 95 -2.19 -32.27 1.42
N SER A 96 -1.47 -31.15 1.46
CA SER A 96 -0.15 -30.93 0.85
C SER A 96 0.85 -30.69 1.97
N THR A 97 1.88 -31.52 2.07
CA THR A 97 2.92 -31.42 3.13
C THR A 97 4.17 -30.68 2.65
N ALA A 98 4.39 -30.59 1.33
CA ALA A 98 5.46 -29.82 0.73
C ALA A 98 5.06 -29.30 -0.66
N THR A 99 5.60 -28.14 -1.08
CA THR A 99 5.43 -27.63 -2.44
C THR A 99 5.96 -28.65 -3.46
N LEU A 100 5.12 -29.15 -4.37
CA LEU A 100 5.58 -30.15 -5.34
C LEU A 100 6.50 -29.53 -6.39
N LYS A 101 7.62 -30.23 -6.67
CA LYS A 101 8.50 -29.96 -7.83
C LYS A 101 7.79 -30.05 -9.20
N LYS A 102 6.55 -30.56 -9.22
CA LYS A 102 5.64 -30.67 -10.36
C LYS A 102 4.20 -30.49 -9.86
N GLY A 103 3.69 -29.25 -9.89
CA GLY A 103 2.36 -28.83 -9.39
C GLY A 103 1.15 -29.34 -10.20
N HIS A 104 1.16 -30.65 -10.48
CA HIS A 104 0.18 -31.34 -11.31
C HIS A 104 -0.01 -32.79 -10.86
N LYS A 105 0.16 -33.09 -9.56
CA LYS A 105 -0.10 -34.44 -9.03
C LYS A 105 -1.13 -34.46 -7.90
N LEU A 106 -1.15 -33.50 -6.97
CA LEU A 106 -2.25 -33.39 -6.00
C LEU A 106 -3.36 -32.50 -6.58
N ALA A 107 -4.14 -33.05 -7.51
CA ALA A 107 -5.13 -32.28 -8.24
C ALA A 107 -6.32 -33.13 -8.72
N PHE A 108 -7.55 -32.74 -8.39
CA PHE A 108 -8.73 -33.36 -9.00
C PHE A 108 -9.02 -32.75 -10.37
N SER A 109 -9.83 -33.44 -11.18
CA SER A 109 -10.31 -32.91 -12.45
C SER A 109 -11.74 -33.39 -12.73
N LYS A 110 -12.51 -32.60 -13.48
CA LYS A 110 -13.84 -32.96 -13.97
C LYS A 110 -13.99 -32.48 -15.42
N THR A 111 -14.71 -33.23 -16.22
CA THR A 111 -14.87 -33.02 -17.66
C THR A 111 -16.21 -32.36 -17.98
N PHE A 112 -16.26 -31.53 -19.02
CA PHE A 112 -17.47 -30.88 -19.52
C PHE A 112 -17.48 -30.91 -21.06
N ASP A 113 -18.63 -31.15 -21.68
CA ASP A 113 -18.73 -31.31 -23.14
C ASP A 113 -19.06 -30.01 -23.89
N THR A 114 -19.60 -29.00 -23.20
CA THR A 114 -19.90 -27.69 -23.81
C THR A 114 -18.62 -27.02 -24.32
N PRO A 115 -18.58 -26.51 -25.57
CA PRO A 115 -17.45 -25.74 -26.06
C PRO A 115 -17.32 -24.41 -25.30
N LEU A 116 -16.13 -23.83 -25.34
CA LEU A 116 -15.85 -22.49 -24.86
C LEU A 116 -14.90 -21.84 -25.85
N LYS A 117 -15.35 -20.81 -26.58
CA LYS A 117 -14.52 -20.14 -27.58
C LYS A 117 -13.56 -19.17 -26.91
N GLU A 118 -12.49 -18.82 -27.63
CA GLU A 118 -11.65 -17.68 -27.28
C GLU A 118 -12.51 -16.40 -27.14
N ASP A 119 -12.16 -15.58 -26.15
CA ASP A 119 -12.90 -14.39 -25.70
C ASP A 119 -14.32 -14.57 -25.14
N GLU A 120 -14.88 -15.79 -25.09
CA GLU A 120 -16.12 -16.05 -24.33
C GLU A 120 -15.91 -15.96 -22.82
N VAL A 121 -16.97 -15.59 -22.10
CA VAL A 121 -16.96 -15.37 -20.65
C VAL A 121 -17.42 -16.63 -19.92
N GLY A 122 -16.63 -17.06 -18.94
CA GLY A 122 -16.94 -18.18 -18.06
C GLY A 122 -16.80 -17.81 -16.58
N PHE A 123 -17.32 -18.68 -15.72
CA PHE A 123 -17.36 -18.45 -14.27
C PHE A 123 -17.14 -19.74 -13.50
N VAL A 124 -16.08 -19.82 -12.70
CA VAL A 124 -15.83 -20.94 -11.77
C VAL A 124 -16.22 -20.54 -10.36
N ALA A 125 -16.98 -21.39 -9.68
CA ALA A 125 -17.27 -21.27 -8.26
C ALA A 125 -16.75 -22.51 -7.52
N VAL A 126 -15.94 -22.30 -6.47
CA VAL A 126 -15.31 -23.37 -5.66
C VAL A 126 -15.77 -23.25 -4.22
N ARG A 127 -16.45 -24.28 -3.68
CA ARG A 127 -16.85 -24.32 -2.28
C ARG A 127 -15.83 -25.09 -1.45
N CYS A 128 -15.10 -24.38 -0.59
CA CYS A 128 -13.96 -24.92 0.15
C CYS A 128 -13.65 -24.10 1.42
N ARG A 129 -12.66 -24.54 2.19
CA ARG A 129 -11.95 -23.77 3.24
C ARG A 129 -10.54 -24.32 3.46
N ILE A 130 -9.62 -23.53 4.01
CA ILE A 130 -8.40 -24.04 4.65
C ILE A 130 -8.75 -24.50 6.07
N VAL A 131 -8.30 -25.70 6.45
CA VAL A 131 -8.62 -26.31 7.74
C VAL A 131 -7.50 -26.07 8.75
N ASP A 132 -6.25 -26.26 8.33
CA ASP A 132 -5.07 -26.05 9.18
C ASP A 132 -3.78 -25.84 8.38
N VAL A 133 -2.76 -25.26 9.04
CA VAL A 133 -1.46 -24.90 8.43
C VAL A 133 -0.30 -25.36 9.33
N ASP A 134 -0.10 -26.67 9.37
CA ASP A 134 0.56 -27.35 10.50
C ASP A 134 2.07 -27.06 10.68
N ASN A 135 2.43 -26.57 11.86
CA ASN A 135 3.68 -26.80 12.59
C ASN A 135 5.05 -26.41 11.98
N ASN A 136 5.19 -25.34 11.19
CA ASN A 136 6.52 -24.70 10.98
C ASN A 136 6.51 -23.22 10.53
N ALA A 137 5.36 -22.56 10.44
CA ALA A 137 5.26 -21.15 10.08
C ALA A 137 4.61 -20.36 11.23
N ASN A 138 5.37 -19.44 11.83
CA ASN A 138 4.86 -18.55 12.90
C ASN A 138 3.88 -17.48 12.39
N GLU A 139 3.63 -17.41 11.07
CA GLU A 139 2.67 -16.48 10.46
C GLU A 139 1.60 -17.21 9.62
N PRO A 140 0.34 -16.73 9.62
CA PRO A 140 -0.80 -17.54 9.23
C PRO A 140 -1.39 -17.03 7.91
N ARG A 141 -1.01 -17.74 6.84
CA ARG A 141 -1.23 -17.41 5.43
C ARG A 141 -2.48 -18.07 4.84
N PRO A 142 -3.06 -17.53 3.74
CA PRO A 142 -4.25 -18.11 3.13
C PRO A 142 -3.90 -19.34 2.28
N GLY A 143 -4.89 -20.20 2.06
CA GLY A 143 -4.80 -21.31 1.13
C GLY A 143 -4.64 -20.84 -0.31
N ARG A 144 -4.06 -21.68 -1.17
CA ARG A 144 -3.86 -21.38 -2.60
C ARG A 144 -4.24 -22.57 -3.45
N VAL A 145 -5.09 -22.34 -4.45
CA VAL A 145 -5.51 -23.36 -5.43
C VAL A 145 -5.11 -22.91 -6.83
N LEU A 146 -4.69 -23.83 -7.68
CA LEU A 146 -4.48 -23.58 -9.11
C LEU A 146 -5.68 -24.08 -9.90
N ILE A 147 -6.39 -23.18 -10.57
CA ILE A 147 -7.50 -23.47 -11.46
C ILE A 147 -6.97 -23.52 -12.90
N HIS A 148 -7.07 -24.68 -13.56
CA HIS A 148 -6.67 -24.86 -14.94
C HIS A 148 -7.85 -25.41 -15.75
N ILE A 149 -8.31 -24.67 -16.75
CA ILE A 149 -9.32 -25.10 -17.73
C ILE A 149 -8.65 -25.21 -19.10
N GLY A 150 -8.83 -26.37 -19.75
CA GLY A 150 -8.34 -26.59 -21.10
C GLY A 150 -8.75 -27.95 -21.66
N ASP A 151 -8.01 -28.43 -22.66
CA ASP A 151 -8.28 -29.72 -23.30
C ASP A 151 -8.05 -30.94 -22.39
N ARG A 152 -8.89 -31.97 -22.58
CA ARG A 152 -8.90 -33.25 -21.83
C ARG A 152 -7.58 -33.99 -21.87
N GLU A 153 -6.84 -33.93 -22.98
CA GLU A 153 -5.61 -34.70 -23.16
C GLU A 153 -4.39 -34.01 -22.56
N THR A 154 -4.11 -32.79 -23.00
CA THR A 154 -2.81 -32.12 -22.80
C THR A 154 -2.86 -30.88 -21.91
N LEU A 155 -4.04 -30.27 -21.71
CA LEU A 155 -4.22 -28.95 -21.09
C LEU A 155 -3.34 -27.85 -21.73
N ARG A 156 -3.02 -27.96 -23.02
CA ARG A 156 -2.26 -26.95 -23.78
C ARG A 156 -3.17 -25.88 -24.37
N GLN A 157 -4.35 -26.25 -24.85
CA GLN A 157 -5.41 -25.30 -25.21
C GLN A 157 -6.05 -24.79 -23.93
N THR A 158 -5.40 -23.80 -23.32
CA THR A 158 -5.74 -23.28 -21.98
C THR A 158 -6.71 -22.11 -22.10
N ALA A 159 -7.97 -22.32 -21.71
CA ALA A 159 -8.95 -21.26 -21.55
C ALA A 159 -8.72 -20.44 -20.27
N LEU A 160 -8.27 -21.10 -19.18
CA LEU A 160 -7.97 -20.46 -17.89
C LEU A 160 -6.76 -21.10 -17.21
N TYR A 161 -5.86 -20.28 -16.69
CA TYR A 161 -4.82 -20.70 -15.74
C TYR A 161 -4.68 -19.64 -14.65
N HIS A 162 -5.30 -19.89 -13.49
CA HIS A 162 -5.52 -18.87 -12.45
C HIS A 162 -5.19 -19.40 -11.05
N LYS A 163 -4.55 -18.57 -10.21
CA LYS A 163 -4.18 -18.92 -8.83
C LYS A 163 -5.16 -18.29 -7.84
N GLY A 164 -6.14 -19.07 -7.41
CA GLY A 164 -7.11 -18.67 -6.38
C GLY A 164 -6.52 -18.60 -4.97
N THR A 165 -7.22 -17.90 -4.08
CA THR A 165 -6.86 -17.68 -2.68
C THR A 165 -8.02 -18.11 -1.79
N ILE A 166 -7.78 -19.00 -0.83
CA ILE A 166 -8.80 -19.66 -0.01
C ILE A 166 -8.63 -19.26 1.47
N GLY A 167 -9.72 -18.96 2.16
CA GLY A 167 -9.73 -18.58 3.58
C GLY A 167 -10.11 -19.72 4.53
N ARG A 168 -10.25 -19.39 5.82
CA ARG A 168 -10.60 -20.35 6.89
C ARG A 168 -12.10 -20.65 7.00
N GLU A 169 -12.93 -19.77 6.45
CA GLU A 169 -14.39 -19.86 6.50
C GLU A 169 -14.91 -20.83 5.43
N TRP A 170 -16.01 -21.53 5.73
CA TRP A 170 -16.72 -22.34 4.74
C TRP A 170 -17.58 -21.45 3.85
N GLY A 171 -17.32 -21.47 2.54
CA GLY A 171 -18.16 -20.78 1.56
C GLY A 171 -17.61 -20.90 0.16
N TRP A 172 -18.09 -20.02 -0.72
CA TRP A 172 -17.76 -20.02 -2.13
C TRP A 172 -16.65 -19.01 -2.46
N TYR A 173 -15.80 -19.42 -3.40
CA TYR A 173 -14.72 -18.62 -3.99
C TYR A 173 -14.93 -18.51 -5.50
N PHE A 174 -14.88 -17.29 -6.01
CA PHE A 174 -15.40 -16.91 -7.34
C PHE A 174 -14.30 -16.49 -8.31
N HIS A 175 -14.30 -17.11 -9.48
CA HIS A 175 -13.30 -16.87 -10.52
C HIS A 175 -14.00 -16.69 -11.87
N PRO A 176 -14.60 -15.52 -12.13
CA PRO A 176 -15.00 -15.13 -13.49
C PRO A 176 -13.75 -14.97 -14.36
N PHE A 177 -13.86 -15.33 -15.62
CA PHE A 177 -12.75 -15.26 -16.57
C PHE A 177 -13.22 -15.04 -18.01
N ARG A 178 -12.31 -14.53 -18.83
CA ARG A 178 -12.42 -14.56 -20.29
C ARG A 178 -11.50 -15.66 -20.82
N ALA A 179 -12.00 -16.49 -21.74
CA ALA A 179 -11.28 -17.66 -22.22
C ALA A 179 -10.09 -17.28 -23.13
N ALA A 180 -8.87 -17.55 -22.68
CA ALA A 180 -7.65 -17.17 -23.39
C ALA A 180 -7.36 -17.99 -24.67
N LYS A 181 -7.96 -19.18 -24.79
CA LYS A 181 -7.97 -20.05 -25.98
C LYS A 181 -9.27 -20.84 -26.06
N SER A 182 -9.68 -21.16 -27.29
CA SER A 182 -10.84 -22.03 -27.54
C SER A 182 -10.61 -23.47 -27.02
N VAL A 183 -11.65 -24.03 -26.40
CA VAL A 183 -11.78 -25.44 -26.00
C VAL A 183 -12.95 -26.04 -26.78
N ALA A 184 -12.70 -27.12 -27.53
CA ALA A 184 -13.68 -27.69 -28.46
C ALA A 184 -14.73 -28.56 -27.75
N THR A 185 -15.92 -28.67 -28.35
CA THR A 185 -17.02 -29.55 -27.90
C THR A 185 -16.51 -30.96 -27.60
N GLY A 186 -16.89 -31.52 -26.46
CA GLY A 186 -16.46 -32.86 -26.02
C GLY A 186 -15.00 -32.96 -25.56
N THR A 187 -14.23 -31.86 -25.54
CA THR A 187 -12.81 -31.88 -25.14
C THR A 187 -12.50 -31.08 -23.87
N GLY A 188 -13.50 -30.52 -23.18
CA GLY A 188 -13.30 -29.67 -22.00
C GLY A 188 -12.97 -30.42 -20.70
N LYS A 189 -12.00 -29.89 -19.94
CA LYS A 189 -11.62 -30.35 -18.60
C LYS A 189 -11.27 -29.16 -17.70
N ILE A 190 -11.85 -29.12 -16.50
CA ILE A 190 -11.39 -28.29 -15.38
C ILE A 190 -10.55 -29.13 -14.43
N ARG A 191 -9.47 -28.55 -13.91
CA ARG A 191 -8.53 -29.14 -12.97
C ARG A 191 -8.26 -28.17 -11.83
N LEU A 192 -8.35 -28.64 -10.58
CA LEU A 192 -7.90 -27.89 -9.41
C LEU A 192 -6.68 -28.59 -8.76
N SER A 193 -5.55 -27.90 -8.65
CA SER A 193 -4.33 -28.40 -7.96
C SER A 193 -4.08 -27.70 -6.63
N PHE A 194 -3.67 -28.47 -5.62
CA PHE A 194 -3.54 -28.04 -4.22
C PHE A 194 -2.09 -28.11 -3.69
N ASP A 195 -1.13 -28.34 -4.57
CA ASP A 195 0.30 -28.59 -4.30
C ASP A 195 1.20 -27.34 -4.42
N LEU A 196 0.60 -26.15 -4.50
CA LEU A 196 1.29 -24.85 -4.61
C LEU A 196 2.10 -24.46 -3.36
N GLN A 197 1.77 -25.02 -2.20
CA GLN A 197 2.36 -24.75 -0.88
C GLN A 197 1.95 -25.87 0.10
N PRO A 198 2.59 -26.01 1.28
CA PRO A 198 2.05 -26.84 2.36
C PRO A 198 0.74 -26.25 2.89
N GLN A 199 -0.34 -27.04 2.96
CA GLN A 199 -1.69 -26.63 3.36
C GLN A 199 -2.67 -27.81 3.49
N ARG A 200 -3.72 -27.66 4.30
CA ARG A 200 -4.89 -28.56 4.35
C ARG A 200 -6.15 -27.81 3.88
N ILE A 201 -6.75 -28.20 2.75
CA ILE A 201 -7.97 -27.56 2.21
C ILE A 201 -9.10 -28.58 2.14
N GLU A 202 -10.23 -28.31 2.79
CA GLU A 202 -11.48 -29.04 2.61
C GLU A 202 -12.25 -28.49 1.40
N ILE A 203 -12.86 -29.36 0.61
CA ILE A 203 -13.58 -29.03 -0.64
C ILE A 203 -14.91 -29.78 -0.66
N GLU A 204 -16.00 -29.09 -0.98
CA GLU A 204 -17.38 -29.63 -0.97
C GLU A 204 -17.98 -29.74 -2.39
N ASP A 205 -17.90 -28.67 -3.19
CA ASP A 205 -18.49 -28.62 -4.53
C ASP A 205 -17.66 -27.69 -5.44
N VAL A 206 -17.70 -27.94 -6.75
CA VAL A 206 -17.13 -27.04 -7.78
C VAL A 206 -18.05 -26.98 -8.97
N ARG A 207 -18.25 -25.76 -9.48
CA ARG A 207 -19.12 -25.47 -10.61
C ARG A 207 -18.38 -24.64 -11.65
N LEU A 208 -18.70 -24.88 -12.91
CA LEU A 208 -18.29 -24.05 -14.04
C LEU A 208 -19.55 -23.68 -14.81
N TYR A 209 -19.68 -22.38 -15.07
CA TYR A 209 -20.74 -21.79 -15.88
C TYR A 209 -20.12 -21.10 -17.10
N VAL A 210 -20.87 -21.00 -18.19
CA VAL A 210 -20.51 -20.25 -19.40
C VAL A 210 -21.65 -19.29 -19.74
N ALA A 211 -21.27 -18.08 -20.14
CA ALA A 211 -22.17 -17.01 -20.54
C ALA A 211 -22.37 -17.00 -22.07
N PRO A 212 -23.45 -16.38 -22.60
CA PRO A 212 -23.61 -16.20 -24.04
C PRO A 212 -22.51 -15.31 -24.63
N SER A 213 -22.27 -15.46 -25.94
CA SER A 213 -21.34 -14.62 -26.69
C SER A 213 -21.69 -13.14 -26.55
N GLY A 214 -20.71 -12.30 -26.19
CA GLY A 214 -20.90 -10.86 -25.96
C GLY A 214 -21.44 -10.48 -24.56
N PHE A 215 -21.58 -11.42 -23.63
CA PHE A 215 -21.98 -11.12 -22.25
C PHE A 215 -20.99 -10.17 -21.55
N ASP A 216 -21.51 -9.17 -20.85
CA ASP A 216 -20.70 -8.26 -20.04
C ASP A 216 -20.24 -8.93 -18.74
N MET A 217 -18.94 -9.17 -18.67
CA MET A 217 -18.26 -9.77 -17.51
C MET A 217 -18.43 -8.96 -16.22
N SER A 218 -18.76 -7.66 -16.28
CA SER A 218 -19.03 -6.82 -15.09
C SER A 218 -20.27 -7.30 -14.30
N ARG A 219 -21.21 -7.97 -14.98
CA ARG A 219 -22.43 -8.54 -14.38
C ARG A 219 -22.20 -9.84 -13.61
N LEU A 220 -20.98 -10.39 -13.64
CA LEU A 220 -20.64 -11.57 -12.84
C LEU A 220 -20.26 -11.17 -11.43
N PRO A 221 -20.62 -11.96 -10.40
CA PRO A 221 -19.96 -11.86 -9.11
C PRO A 221 -18.48 -12.20 -9.31
N MET A 222 -17.63 -11.19 -9.21
CA MET A 222 -16.23 -11.42 -8.90
C MET A 222 -16.14 -11.94 -7.46
N MET A 223 -15.02 -12.55 -7.07
CA MET A 223 -14.59 -12.29 -5.68
C MET A 223 -14.45 -10.77 -5.62
N GLU A 224 -15.14 -10.11 -4.69
CA GLU A 224 -14.73 -8.77 -4.31
C GLU A 224 -13.23 -8.83 -4.04
N ALA A 225 -12.44 -8.03 -4.75
CA ALA A 225 -10.98 -8.05 -4.61
C ALA A 225 -10.56 -7.29 -3.35
N GLY A 226 -11.19 -7.63 -2.23
CA GLY A 226 -10.91 -7.09 -0.91
C GLY A 226 -9.56 -7.54 -0.37
N TYR A 227 -9.15 -6.82 0.66
CA TYR A 227 -7.94 -7.03 1.42
C TYR A 227 -8.33 -7.00 2.90
N GLN A 228 -7.62 -7.75 3.74
CA GLN A 228 -7.86 -7.77 5.18
C GLN A 228 -7.71 -6.34 5.76
N GLY A 229 -8.73 -5.85 6.46
CA GLY A 229 -8.78 -4.47 6.96
C GLY A 229 -9.52 -3.49 6.05
N ARG A 230 -10.19 -3.94 4.97
CA ARG A 230 -11.11 -3.13 4.15
C ARG A 230 -12.41 -2.80 4.89
N GLU A 231 -12.86 -3.70 5.76
CA GLU A 231 -14.14 -3.66 6.49
C GLU A 231 -14.43 -2.26 7.07
N PRO A 232 -15.64 -1.68 6.97
CA PRO A 232 -15.87 -0.26 7.31
C PRO A 232 -15.45 0.14 8.74
N ASP A 233 -15.57 -0.77 9.69
CA ASP A 233 -15.21 -0.63 11.11
C ASP A 233 -13.86 -1.26 11.50
N ALA A 234 -13.02 -1.65 10.51
CA ALA A 234 -11.74 -2.34 10.71
C ALA A 234 -10.88 -1.70 11.83
N PRO A 235 -10.60 -2.42 12.94
CA PRO A 235 -10.05 -1.82 14.17
C PRO A 235 -8.74 -1.05 13.99
N TRP A 236 -7.87 -1.50 13.07
CA TRP A 236 -6.58 -0.88 12.79
C TRP A 236 -6.71 0.62 12.41
N ARG A 237 -7.84 1.07 11.84
CA ARG A 237 -8.06 2.50 11.53
C ARG A 237 -8.12 3.37 12.77
N LYS A 238 -8.66 2.86 13.88
CA LYS A 238 -8.71 3.57 15.17
C LYS A 238 -7.31 3.69 15.79
N GLU A 239 -6.48 2.67 15.64
CA GLU A 239 -5.08 2.70 16.06
C GLU A 239 -4.24 3.62 15.17
N ALA A 240 -4.49 3.62 13.86
CA ALA A 240 -3.87 4.54 12.93
C ALA A 240 -4.23 6.00 13.26
N GLU A 241 -5.50 6.28 13.57
CA GLU A 241 -5.96 7.58 14.03
C GLU A 241 -5.23 8.03 15.32
N ALA A 242 -5.05 7.12 16.28
CA ALA A 242 -4.31 7.40 17.50
C ALA A 242 -2.83 7.74 17.23
N ARG A 243 -2.14 6.96 16.39
CA ARG A 243 -0.74 7.23 15.99
C ARG A 243 -0.60 8.51 15.16
N ILE A 244 -1.57 8.84 14.30
CA ILE A 244 -1.64 10.13 13.60
C ILE A 244 -1.72 11.27 14.64
N ASN A 245 -2.60 11.13 15.62
CA ASN A 245 -2.78 12.06 16.74
C ASN A 245 -1.60 12.13 17.73
N GLU A 246 -0.59 11.26 17.60
CA GLU A 246 0.62 11.24 18.41
C GLU A 246 1.84 11.75 17.61
N HIS A 247 1.98 11.34 16.35
CA HIS A 247 3.19 11.55 15.54
C HIS A 247 3.08 12.68 14.50
N ARG A 248 1.88 13.27 14.30
CA ARG A 248 1.63 14.28 13.24
C ARG A 248 1.12 15.61 13.75
N THR A 249 0.92 15.74 15.07
CA THR A 249 0.27 16.88 15.70
C THR A 249 0.93 17.26 17.02
N SER A 250 0.97 18.56 17.33
CA SER A 250 1.25 19.08 18.68
C SER A 250 0.44 20.36 18.93
N PRO A 251 0.38 20.89 20.16
CA PRO A 251 -0.23 22.19 20.42
C PRO A 251 0.46 23.29 19.61
N LEU A 252 -0.32 24.03 18.82
CA LEU A 252 0.07 25.29 18.21
C LEU A 252 -0.50 26.41 19.08
N ILE A 253 0.39 27.21 19.66
CA ILE A 253 0.06 28.34 20.51
C ILE A 253 0.37 29.63 19.76
N VAL A 254 -0.59 30.56 19.74
CA VAL A 254 -0.37 31.94 19.28
C VAL A 254 -0.61 32.88 20.46
N ARG A 255 0.35 33.77 20.73
CA ARG A 255 0.26 34.78 21.79
C ARG A 255 0.26 36.17 21.15
N VAL A 256 -0.74 36.98 21.50
CA VAL A 256 -0.95 38.33 20.97
C VAL A 256 -0.60 39.36 22.04
N LEU A 257 0.33 40.26 21.71
CA LEU A 257 0.84 41.30 22.60
C LEU A 257 0.65 42.70 21.99
N ASP A 258 0.57 43.72 22.85
CA ASP A 258 0.73 45.12 22.45
C ASP A 258 2.22 45.52 22.38
N MET A 259 2.50 46.71 21.84
CA MET A 259 3.86 47.27 21.74
C MET A 259 4.58 47.48 23.09
N ASP A 260 3.87 47.50 24.22
CA ASP A 260 4.45 47.57 25.57
C ASP A 260 4.69 46.17 26.17
N GLY A 261 4.31 45.10 25.46
CA GLY A 261 4.49 43.70 25.84
C GLY A 261 3.34 43.12 26.69
N HIS A 262 2.21 43.80 26.83
CA HIS A 262 1.05 43.28 27.55
C HIS A 262 0.20 42.37 26.66
N ALA A 263 -0.47 41.41 27.29
CA ALA A 263 -1.42 40.51 26.64
C ALA A 263 -2.64 41.25 26.07
N ILE A 264 -3.01 40.97 24.81
CA ILE A 264 -4.27 41.43 24.22
C ILE A 264 -5.32 40.30 24.28
N PRO A 265 -6.30 40.34 25.22
CA PRO A 265 -7.39 39.38 25.26
C PRO A 265 -8.45 39.69 24.19
N GLN A 266 -9.21 38.66 23.77
CA GLN A 266 -10.29 38.75 22.78
C GLN A 266 -9.84 39.28 21.40
N ALA A 267 -8.57 39.08 21.04
CA ALA A 267 -8.08 39.22 19.67
C ALA A 267 -8.58 38.04 18.83
N ASP A 268 -9.11 38.30 17.64
CA ASP A 268 -9.55 37.26 16.70
C ASP A 268 -8.31 36.63 16.04
N VAL A 269 -8.13 35.31 16.21
CA VAL A 269 -7.01 34.56 15.63
C VAL A 269 -7.54 33.51 14.66
N ARG A 270 -7.23 33.71 13.37
CA ARG A 270 -7.55 32.82 12.26
C ARG A 270 -6.33 32.02 11.86
N ILE A 271 -6.40 30.69 12.02
CA ILE A 271 -5.35 29.74 11.68
C ILE A 271 -5.80 28.94 10.45
N ARG A 272 -5.01 28.93 9.37
CA ARG A 272 -5.26 28.13 8.16
C ARG A 272 -4.02 27.38 7.71
N MET A 273 -4.12 26.06 7.56
CA MET A 273 -3.02 25.29 6.94
C MET A 273 -2.91 25.66 5.45
N ARG A 274 -1.68 25.89 5.00
CA ARG A 274 -1.30 26.11 3.60
C ARG A 274 -0.60 24.90 2.98
N ARG A 275 0.12 24.11 3.77
CA ARG A 275 0.80 22.88 3.32
C ARG A 275 1.02 21.92 4.49
N HIS A 276 0.92 20.63 4.24
CA HIS A 276 1.25 19.60 5.25
C HIS A 276 2.76 19.25 5.20
N ALA A 277 3.42 19.08 6.36
CA ALA A 277 4.87 18.77 6.44
C ALA A 277 5.22 17.33 6.05
N PHE A 278 4.24 16.42 6.14
CA PHE A 278 4.29 15.11 5.49
C PHE A 278 4.05 15.26 3.98
N GLY A 279 4.94 14.71 3.17
CA GLY A 279 4.94 14.88 1.70
C GLY A 279 3.83 14.09 1.01
N PHE A 280 2.58 14.52 1.13
CA PHE A 280 1.45 14.09 0.31
C PHE A 280 1.63 14.65 -1.11
N GLY A 281 2.04 13.83 -2.07
CA GLY A 281 2.53 14.32 -3.36
C GLY A 281 2.17 13.47 -4.56
N SER A 282 2.64 13.91 -5.74
CA SER A 282 2.42 13.20 -7.00
C SER A 282 3.56 13.43 -7.98
N THR A 283 3.64 12.62 -9.04
CA THR A 283 4.53 12.93 -10.16
C THR A 283 4.00 14.11 -10.97
N PHE A 284 4.92 14.99 -11.38
CA PHE A 284 4.64 16.13 -12.24
C PHE A 284 5.36 15.97 -13.57
N GLN A 285 4.61 15.94 -14.67
CA GLN A 285 5.13 15.85 -16.01
C GLN A 285 5.75 17.21 -16.40
N VAL A 286 7.08 17.31 -16.44
CA VAL A 286 7.78 18.60 -16.63
C VAL A 286 7.33 19.35 -17.88
N ARG A 287 6.94 18.62 -18.93
CA ARG A 287 6.43 19.11 -20.22
C ARG A 287 5.15 19.95 -20.10
N LEU A 288 4.42 19.80 -19.01
CA LEU A 288 3.15 20.48 -18.75
C LEU A 288 3.33 21.71 -17.84
N VAL A 289 4.55 22.19 -17.60
CA VAL A 289 4.76 23.42 -16.81
C VAL A 289 4.42 24.69 -17.61
N ASP A 290 4.94 24.81 -18.84
CA ASP A 290 4.75 26.00 -19.69
C ASP A 290 3.71 25.79 -20.82
N ASP A 291 3.19 24.57 -21.00
CA ASP A 291 2.17 24.31 -22.01
C ASP A 291 0.87 25.08 -21.68
N ILE A 292 0.36 25.81 -22.66
CA ILE A 292 -0.85 26.64 -22.57
C ILE A 292 -2.10 25.91 -23.09
N SER A 293 -1.99 24.62 -23.42
CA SER A 293 -3.14 23.78 -23.72
C SER A 293 -4.13 23.74 -22.53
N PRO A 294 -5.45 23.61 -22.77
CA PRO A 294 -6.43 23.52 -21.68
C PRO A 294 -6.16 22.37 -20.72
N ASP A 295 -5.69 21.23 -21.24
CA ASP A 295 -5.28 20.08 -20.44
C ASP A 295 -4.09 20.40 -19.54
N ALA A 296 -3.06 21.09 -20.03
CA ALA A 296 -1.89 21.45 -19.23
C ALA A 296 -2.21 22.52 -18.17
N ILE A 297 -3.08 23.49 -18.48
CA ILE A 297 -3.59 24.46 -17.51
C ILE A 297 -4.34 23.73 -16.38
N ARG A 298 -5.27 22.84 -16.73
CA ARG A 298 -6.01 22.04 -15.74
C ARG A 298 -5.10 21.09 -14.97
N TYR A 299 -4.10 20.50 -15.60
CA TYR A 299 -3.09 19.66 -14.94
C TYR A 299 -2.34 20.41 -13.85
N ARG A 300 -1.93 21.66 -14.08
CA ARG A 300 -1.28 22.48 -13.06
C ARG A 300 -2.22 22.82 -11.90
N GLN A 301 -3.43 23.29 -12.21
CA GLN A 301 -4.45 23.62 -11.20
C GLN A 301 -4.77 22.40 -10.32
N THR A 302 -5.17 21.28 -10.93
CA THR A 302 -5.46 20.03 -10.21
C THR A 302 -4.25 19.44 -9.48
N PHE A 303 -3.01 19.78 -9.87
CA PHE A 303 -1.85 19.44 -9.06
C PHE A 303 -1.76 20.32 -7.80
N GLU A 304 -1.93 21.64 -7.95
CA GLU A 304 -1.95 22.61 -6.83
C GLU A 304 -3.11 22.34 -5.85
N ASP A 305 -4.28 21.93 -6.36
CA ASP A 305 -5.49 21.61 -5.57
C ASP A 305 -5.37 20.30 -4.77
N LEU A 306 -4.47 19.38 -5.14
CA LEU A 306 -4.36 18.04 -4.54
C LEU A 306 -3.03 17.77 -3.82
N PHE A 307 -1.90 18.31 -4.28
CA PHE A 307 -0.58 17.79 -3.91
C PHE A 307 0.33 18.82 -3.23
N HIS A 308 0.80 18.44 -2.04
CA HIS A 308 1.74 19.20 -1.21
C HIS A 308 3.22 18.92 -1.56
N ALA A 309 3.55 17.91 -2.37
CA ALA A 309 4.92 17.55 -2.75
C ALA A 309 5.02 17.04 -4.21
N LEU A 310 6.19 17.23 -4.85
CA LEU A 310 6.37 17.03 -6.28
C LEU A 310 7.54 16.10 -6.64
N VAL A 311 7.36 15.25 -7.65
CA VAL A 311 8.45 14.46 -8.28
C VAL A 311 8.50 14.78 -9.78
N PRO A 312 9.53 15.48 -10.29
CA PRO A 312 9.53 15.96 -11.68
C PRO A 312 9.98 14.84 -12.64
N VAL A 313 9.05 14.39 -13.48
CA VAL A 313 9.24 13.25 -14.40
C VAL A 313 9.10 13.66 -15.87
N PRO A 314 9.69 12.92 -16.82
CA PRO A 314 10.72 11.87 -16.64
C PRO A 314 12.16 12.41 -16.59
N ALA A 315 12.35 13.73 -16.54
CA ALA A 315 13.63 14.40 -16.85
C ALA A 315 14.83 14.00 -15.96
N LEU A 316 14.59 13.52 -14.74
CA LEU A 316 15.65 13.12 -13.80
C LEU A 316 16.09 11.65 -13.91
N ILE A 317 15.58 10.88 -14.88
CA ILE A 317 15.99 9.48 -15.12
C ILE A 317 17.23 9.46 -16.04
N PRO A 318 18.24 8.58 -15.83
CA PRO A 318 19.55 8.69 -16.49
C PRO A 318 19.56 8.76 -18.03
N GLN A 319 18.55 8.19 -18.69
CA GLN A 319 18.36 8.24 -20.15
C GLN A 319 17.94 9.62 -20.72
N HIS A 320 17.80 10.64 -19.86
CA HIS A 320 17.35 11.99 -20.22
C HIS A 320 18.40 13.10 -19.98
N THR A 321 19.55 12.72 -19.43
CA THR A 321 20.79 13.50 -19.32
C THR A 321 21.23 14.09 -20.67
N PRO A 322 21.97 15.22 -20.71
CA PRO A 322 22.63 15.67 -21.94
C PRO A 322 23.43 14.55 -22.61
N HIS A 323 23.42 14.52 -23.95
CA HIS A 323 24.08 13.51 -24.79
C HIS A 323 23.58 12.06 -24.64
N ALA A 324 22.59 11.77 -23.78
CA ALA A 324 22.00 10.42 -23.66
C ALA A 324 21.04 10.05 -24.82
N LYS A 325 20.66 11.03 -25.66
CA LYS A 325 19.86 10.86 -26.88
C LYS A 325 20.29 11.86 -27.94
N ASP A 326 20.18 11.47 -29.21
CA ASP A 326 20.43 12.35 -30.35
C ASP A 326 19.34 13.42 -30.53
N GLY A 327 19.72 14.55 -31.11
CA GLY A 327 18.82 15.67 -31.38
C GLY A 327 18.39 16.45 -30.13
N ASN A 328 17.43 17.37 -30.30
CA ASN A 328 17.09 18.36 -29.26
C ASN A 328 16.17 17.84 -28.13
N TYR A 329 15.81 16.55 -28.13
CA TYR A 329 14.83 15.98 -27.19
C TYR A 329 15.27 16.13 -25.72
N ALA A 330 16.54 15.84 -25.42
CA ALA A 330 17.07 15.96 -24.06
C ALA A 330 17.12 17.44 -23.63
N ASN A 331 17.63 18.33 -24.49
CA ASN A 331 17.72 19.76 -24.22
C ASN A 331 16.36 20.38 -23.89
N GLN A 332 15.31 20.07 -24.66
CA GLN A 332 13.96 20.56 -24.38
C GLN A 332 13.49 20.06 -23.00
N LEU A 333 13.57 18.74 -22.76
CA LEU A 333 13.14 18.13 -21.50
C LEU A 333 13.89 18.66 -20.26
N LEU A 334 15.13 19.13 -20.44
CA LEU A 334 15.94 19.75 -19.41
C LEU A 334 15.67 21.26 -19.26
N SER A 335 15.13 21.93 -20.28
CA SER A 335 14.52 23.25 -20.17
C SER A 335 13.20 23.15 -19.41
N ASP A 336 12.31 22.24 -19.80
CA ASP A 336 11.03 21.94 -19.13
C ASP A 336 11.26 21.65 -17.63
N LEU A 337 12.29 20.86 -17.30
CA LEU A 337 12.74 20.61 -15.93
C LEU A 337 13.15 21.91 -15.20
N THR A 338 13.91 22.79 -15.86
CA THR A 338 14.36 24.06 -15.24
C THR A 338 13.16 24.92 -14.84
N ASN A 339 12.17 24.99 -15.72
CA ASN A 339 10.96 25.77 -15.50
C ASN A 339 10.05 25.08 -14.46
N THR A 340 10.02 23.75 -14.40
CA THR A 340 9.33 22.98 -13.34
C THR A 340 9.97 23.20 -11.96
N LEU A 341 11.30 23.17 -11.86
CA LEU A 341 12.01 23.45 -10.60
C LEU A 341 11.69 24.86 -10.10
N LYS A 342 11.68 25.87 -10.99
CA LYS A 342 11.28 27.23 -10.64
C LYS A 342 9.80 27.33 -10.24
N TRP A 343 8.89 26.77 -11.04
CA TRP A 343 7.45 26.78 -10.79
C TRP A 343 7.10 26.19 -9.42
N ALA A 344 7.75 25.09 -9.05
CA ALA A 344 7.63 24.45 -7.75
C ALA A 344 8.25 25.27 -6.62
N TYR A 345 9.45 25.83 -6.83
CA TYR A 345 10.12 26.70 -5.86
C TYR A 345 9.34 27.98 -5.54
N ASP A 346 8.78 28.64 -6.56
CA ASP A 346 7.90 29.81 -6.41
C ASP A 346 6.66 29.49 -5.54
N ARG A 347 6.26 28.22 -5.50
CA ARG A 347 5.16 27.67 -4.69
C ARG A 347 5.62 27.05 -3.37
N GLN A 348 6.92 27.09 -3.09
CA GLN A 348 7.59 26.44 -1.96
C GLN A 348 7.35 24.91 -1.91
N LEU A 349 7.00 24.28 -3.04
CA LEU A 349 6.67 22.85 -3.11
C LEU A 349 7.92 21.99 -2.86
N PRO A 350 7.97 21.16 -1.79
CA PRO A 350 9.08 20.23 -1.57
C PRO A 350 9.15 19.18 -2.69
N MET A 351 10.37 18.94 -3.18
CA MET A 351 10.63 18.06 -4.32
C MET A 351 11.49 16.85 -3.97
N ARG A 352 11.17 15.69 -4.57
CA ARG A 352 12.02 14.49 -4.59
C ARG A 352 12.61 14.28 -5.98
N GLY A 353 13.86 13.83 -6.06
CA GLY A 353 14.52 13.47 -7.31
C GLY A 353 14.45 11.97 -7.60
N HIS A 354 14.14 11.60 -8.84
CA HIS A 354 14.06 10.20 -9.29
C HIS A 354 14.70 10.06 -10.68
N THR A 355 15.87 9.43 -10.84
CA THR A 355 16.67 8.68 -9.86
C THR A 355 18.14 8.63 -10.32
N LEU A 356 19.09 8.66 -9.37
CA LEU A 356 20.52 8.73 -9.67
C LEU A 356 21.06 7.45 -10.35
N VAL A 357 20.67 6.28 -9.85
CA VAL A 357 21.11 4.97 -10.36
C VAL A 357 19.91 4.04 -10.54
N TRP A 358 19.72 3.54 -11.77
CA TRP A 358 18.80 2.44 -12.04
C TRP A 358 19.56 1.11 -12.00
N GLY A 359 19.21 0.20 -11.09
CA GLY A 359 20.00 -1.00 -10.80
C GLY A 359 20.05 -2.02 -11.94
N ASN A 360 18.90 -2.31 -12.55
CA ASN A 360 18.81 -3.18 -13.73
C ASN A 360 19.51 -2.53 -14.93
N LEU A 361 20.31 -3.31 -15.69
CA LEU A 361 20.93 -2.82 -16.92
C LEU A 361 19.85 -2.40 -17.93
N GLN A 362 19.86 -1.13 -18.30
CA GLN A 362 19.03 -0.52 -19.33
C GLN A 362 19.53 -0.87 -20.75
N PRO A 363 18.72 -0.70 -21.82
CA PRO A 363 19.14 -1.03 -23.18
C PRO A 363 20.48 -0.40 -23.60
N TRP A 364 20.70 0.88 -23.27
CA TRP A 364 21.96 1.57 -23.55
C TRP A 364 23.17 0.94 -22.83
N SER A 365 23.01 0.54 -21.56
CA SER A 365 24.08 -0.12 -20.79
C SER A 365 24.34 -1.55 -21.26
N ASN A 366 23.32 -2.28 -21.72
CA ASN A 366 23.50 -3.59 -22.35
C ASN A 366 24.27 -3.48 -23.67
N ALA A 367 24.09 -2.39 -24.43
CA ALA A 367 24.88 -2.13 -25.64
C ALA A 367 26.37 -1.93 -25.31
N PHE A 368 26.72 -1.22 -24.24
CA PHE A 368 28.11 -1.12 -23.78
C PHE A 368 28.70 -2.46 -23.33
N VAL A 369 27.93 -3.31 -22.65
CA VAL A 369 28.38 -4.70 -22.35
C VAL A 369 28.60 -5.51 -23.63
N ALA A 370 27.71 -5.41 -24.61
CA ALA A 370 27.82 -6.12 -25.89
C ALA A 370 28.99 -5.63 -26.76
N ALA A 371 29.34 -4.35 -26.66
CA ALA A 371 30.51 -3.76 -27.33
C ALA A 371 31.85 -4.08 -26.64
N GLY A 372 31.84 -4.69 -25.45
CA GLY A 372 33.05 -4.92 -24.65
C GLY A 372 33.56 -3.68 -23.91
N GLU A 373 32.71 -2.67 -23.71
CA GLU A 373 33.05 -1.36 -23.14
C GLU A 373 32.34 -1.07 -21.79
N PRO A 374 32.28 -2.00 -20.81
CA PRO A 374 31.42 -1.87 -19.64
C PRO A 374 31.67 -0.60 -18.83
N GLU A 375 32.92 -0.13 -18.71
CA GLU A 375 33.26 1.09 -17.94
C GLU A 375 32.51 2.35 -18.42
N LYS A 376 32.07 2.40 -19.69
CA LYS A 376 31.21 3.50 -20.17
C LYS A 376 29.91 3.61 -19.38
N ILE A 377 29.40 2.51 -18.80
CA ILE A 377 28.22 2.52 -17.93
C ILE A 377 28.46 3.38 -16.68
N LEU A 378 29.62 3.21 -16.02
CA LEU A 378 29.96 4.00 -14.83
C LEU A 378 30.26 5.46 -15.19
N SER A 379 30.88 5.70 -16.35
CA SER A 379 31.06 7.06 -16.87
C SER A 379 29.73 7.76 -17.14
N SER A 380 28.76 7.09 -17.77
CA SER A 380 27.42 7.64 -18.01
C SER A 380 26.62 7.87 -16.72
N ILE A 381 26.72 6.98 -15.74
CA ILE A 381 26.10 7.16 -14.41
C ILE A 381 26.68 8.40 -13.73
N ARG A 382 28.02 8.51 -13.60
CA ARG A 382 28.66 9.65 -12.93
C ARG A 382 28.39 10.98 -13.63
N ALA A 383 28.37 10.98 -14.97
CA ALA A 383 28.02 12.18 -15.74
C ALA A 383 26.55 12.62 -15.52
N HIS A 384 25.63 11.65 -15.40
CA HIS A 384 24.25 11.92 -15.01
C HIS A 384 24.16 12.50 -13.59
N GLU A 385 24.76 11.82 -12.61
CA GLU A 385 24.72 12.21 -11.19
C GLU A 385 25.29 13.61 -10.98
N GLN A 386 26.47 13.90 -11.53
CA GLN A 386 27.09 15.22 -11.49
C GLN A 386 26.18 16.30 -12.11
N TYR A 387 25.57 16.01 -13.25
CA TYR A 387 24.68 16.96 -13.92
C TYR A 387 23.41 17.24 -13.12
N VAL A 388 22.67 16.21 -12.68
CA VAL A 388 21.40 16.41 -11.99
C VAL A 388 21.60 16.96 -10.58
N LEU A 389 22.55 16.43 -9.79
CA LEU A 389 22.80 16.94 -8.45
C LEU A 389 23.25 18.41 -8.47
N HIS A 390 24.12 18.80 -9.42
CA HIS A 390 24.48 20.20 -9.59
C HIS A 390 23.29 21.08 -9.99
N LYS A 391 22.45 20.60 -10.92
CA LYS A 391 21.28 21.34 -11.43
C LYS A 391 20.15 21.48 -10.41
N THR A 392 20.02 20.56 -9.45
CA THR A 392 18.89 20.52 -8.50
C THR A 392 19.26 20.82 -7.04
N LYS A 393 20.53 21.11 -6.73
CA LYS A 393 21.04 21.23 -5.33
C LYS A 393 20.23 22.18 -4.44
N ASP A 394 19.72 23.28 -5.00
CA ASP A 394 18.97 24.32 -4.28
C ASP A 394 17.44 24.06 -4.28
N PHE A 395 17.00 22.92 -4.80
CA PHE A 395 15.59 22.60 -5.05
C PHE A 395 15.17 21.21 -4.52
N ILE A 396 16.05 20.22 -4.60
CA ILE A 396 15.74 18.81 -4.30
C ILE A 396 16.62 18.33 -3.15
N HIS A 397 15.98 18.05 -2.01
CA HIS A 397 16.65 17.64 -0.76
C HIS A 397 16.37 16.18 -0.37
N GLU A 398 15.77 15.41 -1.28
CA GLU A 398 15.63 13.95 -1.19
C GLU A 398 15.75 13.33 -2.59
N TRP A 399 16.48 12.23 -2.70
CA TRP A 399 16.73 11.51 -3.96
C TRP A 399 16.53 10.01 -3.79
N ASP A 400 15.82 9.40 -4.74
CA ASP A 400 15.91 7.96 -5.00
C ASP A 400 17.31 7.70 -5.58
N ALA A 401 18.23 7.30 -4.71
CA ALA A 401 19.66 7.22 -4.93
C ALA A 401 20.05 5.93 -5.67
N ILE A 402 19.36 4.83 -5.35
CA ILE A 402 19.44 3.56 -6.10
C ILE A 402 18.02 3.01 -6.24
N ASN A 403 17.51 3.01 -7.46
CA ASN A 403 16.22 2.46 -7.83
C ASN A 403 16.34 1.01 -8.31
N HIS A 404 15.44 0.13 -7.85
CA HIS A 404 15.43 -1.30 -8.14
C HIS A 404 16.77 -2.04 -7.93
N PRO A 405 17.37 -2.01 -6.72
CA PRO A 405 18.57 -2.77 -6.42
C PRO A 405 18.35 -4.29 -6.42
N ILE A 406 17.12 -4.82 -6.44
CA ILE A 406 16.85 -6.25 -6.60
C ILE A 406 16.59 -6.59 -8.07
N ARG A 407 17.29 -7.61 -8.56
CA ARG A 407 17.26 -8.02 -9.98
C ARG A 407 15.85 -8.38 -10.46
N PHE A 408 15.46 -7.82 -11.59
CA PHE A 408 14.53 -8.47 -12.53
C PHE A 408 15.30 -9.13 -13.68
N GLN A 409 16.40 -8.53 -14.09
CA GLN A 409 17.30 -8.99 -15.15
C GLN A 409 18.77 -8.82 -14.71
N LYS A 410 19.72 -8.81 -15.66
CA LYS A 410 21.11 -8.44 -15.37
C LYS A 410 21.19 -7.05 -14.73
N ASP A 411 22.06 -6.88 -13.75
CA ASP A 411 22.26 -5.62 -13.04
C ASP A 411 23.74 -5.18 -13.00
N LEU A 412 24.02 -4.03 -12.38
CA LEU A 412 25.39 -3.54 -12.26
C LEU A 412 26.33 -4.52 -11.53
N ARG A 413 25.83 -5.39 -10.65
CA ARG A 413 26.65 -6.39 -9.93
C ARG A 413 27.08 -7.56 -10.83
N ASP A 414 26.37 -7.82 -11.92
CA ASP A 414 26.80 -8.80 -12.94
C ASP A 414 27.98 -8.31 -13.79
N VAL A 415 28.28 -7.01 -13.75
CA VAL A 415 29.36 -6.38 -14.52
C VAL A 415 30.51 -5.94 -13.62
N PHE A 416 30.21 -5.32 -12.47
CA PHE A 416 31.19 -4.67 -11.58
C PHE A 416 31.31 -5.35 -10.20
N GLY A 417 30.64 -6.50 -10.00
CA GLY A 417 30.64 -7.25 -8.75
C GLY A 417 29.71 -6.71 -7.66
N SER A 418 29.53 -7.48 -6.60
CA SER A 418 28.55 -7.25 -5.53
C SER A 418 28.61 -5.86 -4.88
N SER A 419 29.82 -5.31 -4.71
CA SER A 419 30.10 -4.03 -4.03
C SER A 419 29.67 -2.77 -4.79
N ILE A 420 29.25 -2.83 -6.05
CA ILE A 420 29.09 -1.62 -6.88
C ILE A 420 28.08 -0.62 -6.32
N TYR A 421 26.99 -1.09 -5.70
CA TYR A 421 25.97 -0.20 -5.13
C TYR A 421 26.48 0.58 -3.91
N SER A 422 27.28 -0.01 -3.03
CA SER A 422 27.83 0.73 -1.88
C SER A 422 28.95 1.69 -2.28
N LYS A 423 29.68 1.39 -3.37
CA LYS A 423 30.64 2.31 -3.99
C LYS A 423 29.95 3.54 -4.57
N LEU A 424 28.97 3.34 -5.47
CA LEU A 424 28.20 4.44 -6.06
C LEU A 424 27.49 5.28 -4.98
N PHE A 425 26.90 4.65 -3.96
CA PHE A 425 26.29 5.38 -2.84
C PHE A 425 27.29 6.23 -2.04
N THR A 426 28.52 5.75 -1.89
CA THR A 426 29.59 6.53 -1.22
C THR A 426 30.02 7.72 -2.08
N GLU A 427 30.10 7.55 -3.41
CA GLU A 427 30.33 8.64 -4.37
C GLU A 427 29.17 9.67 -4.31
N GLN A 428 27.91 9.23 -4.33
CA GLN A 428 26.72 10.07 -4.19
C GLN A 428 26.73 10.88 -2.89
N ARG A 429 27.09 10.27 -1.75
CA ARG A 429 27.13 10.96 -0.45
C ARG A 429 28.21 12.06 -0.40
N MET A 430 29.29 11.94 -1.15
CA MET A 430 30.28 13.01 -1.30
C MET A 430 29.81 14.14 -2.23
N MET A 431 28.80 13.90 -3.07
CA MET A 431 28.25 14.88 -4.02
C MET A 431 27.05 15.68 -3.49
N THR A 432 26.33 15.21 -2.46
CA THR A 432 25.15 15.91 -1.95
C THR A 432 24.83 15.66 -0.48
N SER A 433 24.29 16.69 0.19
CA SER A 433 23.67 16.63 1.52
C SER A 433 22.19 16.22 1.50
N ALA A 434 21.60 16.04 0.30
CA ALA A 434 20.23 15.54 0.16
C ALA A 434 20.06 14.14 0.79
N ARG A 435 18.83 13.84 1.24
CA ARG A 435 18.49 12.52 1.78
C ARG A 435 18.55 11.47 0.67
N LEU A 436 19.34 10.43 0.84
CA LEU A 436 19.55 9.37 -0.14
C LEU A 436 18.73 8.12 0.24
N ILE A 437 17.77 7.81 -0.63
CA ILE A 437 16.76 6.75 -0.46
C ILE A 437 17.10 5.56 -1.35
N ILE A 438 16.94 4.34 -0.83
CA ILE A 438 16.98 3.13 -1.65
C ILE A 438 15.54 2.71 -1.97
N ASN A 439 15.19 2.66 -3.26
CA ASN A 439 13.79 2.57 -3.73
C ASN A 439 13.50 1.25 -4.43
N GLU A 440 12.38 0.58 -4.10
CA GLU A 440 12.07 -0.76 -4.60
C GLU A 440 10.56 -1.11 -4.63
N ALA A 441 10.13 -1.89 -5.63
CA ALA A 441 8.82 -2.54 -5.68
C ALA A 441 8.85 -3.89 -4.99
N LEU A 442 7.91 -4.11 -4.06
CA LEU A 442 7.80 -5.32 -3.25
C LEU A 442 6.50 -6.08 -3.54
N PHE A 443 6.35 -6.52 -4.80
CA PHE A 443 5.18 -7.26 -5.28
C PHE A 443 4.89 -8.52 -4.46
N ASP A 444 5.92 -9.33 -4.19
CA ASP A 444 5.81 -10.63 -3.50
C ASP A 444 6.79 -10.74 -2.32
N ASN A 445 6.57 -11.74 -1.46
CA ASN A 445 7.38 -11.94 -0.25
C ASN A 445 8.83 -12.38 -0.55
N THR A 446 9.08 -13.07 -1.65
CA THR A 446 10.46 -13.45 -2.06
C THR A 446 11.25 -12.21 -2.46
N ARG A 447 10.60 -11.21 -3.07
CA ARG A 447 11.23 -9.90 -3.36
C ARG A 447 11.41 -9.06 -2.10
N GLU A 448 10.45 -9.09 -1.16
CA GLU A 448 10.58 -8.50 0.18
C GLU A 448 11.77 -9.07 0.96
N ASP A 449 11.90 -10.39 1.04
CA ASP A 449 13.01 -11.05 1.74
C ASP A 449 14.37 -10.71 1.13
N LYS A 450 14.46 -10.70 -0.20
CA LYS A 450 15.67 -10.29 -0.93
C LYS A 450 16.02 -8.82 -0.68
N PHE A 451 15.03 -7.93 -0.63
CA PHE A 451 15.26 -6.51 -0.36
C PHE A 451 15.62 -6.25 1.10
N PHE A 452 15.00 -6.96 2.05
CA PHE A 452 15.37 -6.90 3.47
C PHE A 452 16.80 -7.40 3.71
N ALA A 453 17.17 -8.54 3.13
CA ALA A 453 18.54 -9.04 3.20
C ALA A 453 19.54 -8.07 2.56
N PHE A 454 19.22 -7.50 1.38
CA PHE A 454 20.04 -6.48 0.75
C PHE A 454 20.20 -5.23 1.63
N MET A 455 19.11 -4.65 2.14
CA MET A 455 19.17 -3.44 2.95
C MET A 455 19.92 -3.64 4.26
N LYS A 456 19.76 -4.80 4.91
CA LYS A 456 20.57 -5.15 6.08
C LYS A 456 22.06 -5.20 5.73
N THR A 457 22.44 -5.98 4.72
CA THR A 457 23.84 -6.10 4.27
C THR A 457 24.41 -4.74 3.82
N PHE A 458 23.61 -3.90 3.18
CA PHE A 458 23.99 -2.57 2.72
C PHE A 458 24.29 -1.63 3.89
N GLN A 459 23.40 -1.56 4.89
CA GLN A 459 23.60 -0.73 6.09
C GLN A 459 24.72 -1.25 7.01
N GLU A 460 25.07 -2.55 6.92
CA GLU A 460 26.21 -3.16 7.62
C GLU A 460 27.57 -2.94 6.92
N GLN A 461 27.58 -2.73 5.59
CA GLN A 461 28.81 -2.72 4.78
C GLN A 461 29.13 -1.37 4.11
N ALA A 462 28.17 -0.46 3.96
CA ALA A 462 28.42 0.85 3.35
C ALA A 462 29.10 1.80 4.36
N SER A 463 30.12 2.52 3.90
CA SER A 463 30.81 3.60 4.63
C SER A 463 29.92 4.83 4.91
N SER A 464 28.69 4.83 4.42
CA SER A 464 27.66 5.81 4.74
C SER A 464 26.30 5.11 4.65
N ARG A 465 25.45 5.33 5.66
CA ARG A 465 24.12 4.71 5.68
C ARG A 465 23.18 5.36 4.65
N ALA A 466 22.25 4.58 4.13
CA ALA A 466 21.04 5.08 3.49
C ALA A 466 20.16 5.78 4.54
N ASP A 467 19.63 6.96 4.20
CA ASP A 467 18.76 7.73 5.10
C ASP A 467 17.37 7.12 5.17
N GLY A 468 16.93 6.51 4.06
CA GLY A 468 15.59 5.95 3.96
C GLY A 468 15.40 4.84 2.94
N ILE A 469 14.21 4.24 3.00
CA ILE A 469 13.70 3.24 2.08
C ILE A 469 12.45 3.77 1.39
N GLY A 470 12.43 3.66 0.07
CA GLY A 470 11.27 3.95 -0.79
C GLY A 470 10.52 2.66 -1.12
N PHE A 471 9.23 2.62 -0.77
CA PHE A 471 8.32 1.58 -1.21
C PHE A 471 7.54 2.08 -2.41
N GLN A 472 7.89 1.62 -3.62
CA GLN A 472 7.20 2.03 -4.84
C GLN A 472 5.69 1.82 -4.71
N SER A 473 5.26 0.68 -4.17
CA SER A 473 3.83 0.45 -3.87
C SER A 473 2.94 0.49 -5.12
N HIS A 474 3.47 0.08 -6.28
CA HIS A 474 2.67 -0.29 -7.45
C HIS A 474 1.80 -1.51 -7.13
N PHE A 475 0.48 -1.33 -7.20
CA PHE A 475 -0.52 -2.34 -6.88
C PHE A 475 -1.41 -2.71 -8.07
N SER A 476 -1.99 -3.89 -7.97
CA SER A 476 -3.01 -4.43 -8.87
C SER A 476 -3.79 -5.48 -8.09
N ILE A 477 -4.94 -5.90 -8.62
CA ILE A 477 -5.75 -7.00 -8.05
C ILE A 477 -4.96 -8.31 -7.81
N ASN A 478 -3.78 -8.48 -8.43
CA ASN A 478 -2.93 -9.66 -8.28
C ASN A 478 -1.94 -9.58 -7.10
N ASN A 479 -1.71 -8.38 -6.53
CA ASN A 479 -0.72 -8.14 -5.48
C ASN A 479 -1.18 -7.21 -4.33
N LEU A 480 -2.51 -7.08 -4.15
CA LEU A 480 -3.12 -6.46 -2.97
C LEU A 480 -2.63 -7.11 -1.66
N ARG A 481 -2.55 -6.30 -0.60
CA ARG A 481 -2.14 -6.71 0.75
C ARG A 481 -3.09 -6.13 1.80
N GLY A 482 -3.37 -6.91 2.83
CA GLY A 482 -4.08 -6.42 4.00
C GLY A 482 -3.25 -5.39 4.79
N MET A 483 -3.92 -4.52 5.54
CA MET A 483 -3.23 -3.42 6.23
C MET A 483 -2.31 -3.92 7.35
N GLU A 484 -2.62 -5.05 7.98
CA GLU A 484 -1.70 -5.71 8.94
C GLU A 484 -0.40 -6.19 8.26
N ASP A 485 -0.45 -6.77 7.06
CA ASP A 485 0.74 -7.22 6.33
C ASP A 485 1.56 -6.03 5.78
N LEU A 486 0.89 -4.96 5.37
CA LEU A 486 1.54 -3.72 4.96
C LEU A 486 2.21 -3.02 6.16
N TRP A 487 1.59 -3.06 7.35
CA TRP A 487 2.18 -2.57 8.60
C TRP A 487 3.38 -3.42 9.03
N ARG A 488 3.23 -4.76 9.06
CA ARG A 488 4.30 -5.73 9.30
C ARG A 488 5.49 -5.48 8.37
N ARG A 489 5.25 -5.13 7.11
CA ARG A 489 6.28 -4.70 6.16
C ARG A 489 6.96 -3.40 6.59
N TYR A 490 6.23 -2.34 6.91
CA TYR A 490 6.85 -1.07 7.34
C TYR A 490 7.70 -1.27 8.61
N GLU A 491 7.15 -1.93 9.63
CA GLU A 491 7.84 -2.28 10.88
C GLU A 491 9.07 -3.17 10.64
N ARG A 492 9.04 -4.07 9.66
CA ARG A 492 10.20 -4.89 9.28
C ARG A 492 11.37 -4.05 8.78
N PHE A 493 11.12 -2.96 8.06
CA PHE A 493 12.17 -2.11 7.48
C PHE A 493 12.53 -0.88 8.35
N ALA A 494 11.62 -0.41 9.21
CA ALA A 494 11.81 0.77 10.08
C ALA A 494 13.06 0.74 11.00
N PRO A 495 13.58 -0.41 11.47
CA PRO A 495 14.85 -0.47 12.22
C PRO A 495 16.11 -0.25 11.37
N LEU A 496 16.03 -0.39 10.03
CA LEU A 496 17.20 -0.30 9.15
C LEU A 496 17.55 1.14 8.76
N VAL A 497 16.58 2.05 8.79
CA VAL A 497 16.66 3.44 8.29
C VAL A 497 15.83 4.38 9.16
N ASP A 498 16.08 5.68 9.08
CA ASP A 498 15.33 6.67 9.86
C ASP A 498 14.18 7.33 9.09
N ARG A 499 14.03 6.99 7.81
CA ARG A 499 12.97 7.50 6.93
C ARG A 499 12.36 6.39 6.07
N LEU A 500 11.04 6.35 5.99
CA LEU A 500 10.28 5.54 5.04
C LEU A 500 9.44 6.47 4.15
N VAL A 501 9.26 6.09 2.89
CA VAL A 501 8.44 6.85 1.93
C VAL A 501 7.65 5.87 1.07
N VAL A 502 6.36 6.14 0.84
CA VAL A 502 5.63 5.52 -0.28
C VAL A 502 5.90 6.38 -1.51
N THR A 503 6.58 5.82 -2.51
CA THR A 503 7.29 6.61 -3.54
C THR A 503 6.63 6.62 -4.91
N GLU A 504 5.85 5.60 -5.26
CA GLU A 504 5.30 5.41 -6.62
C GLU A 504 3.90 4.76 -6.60
N TYR A 505 3.02 5.15 -5.66
CA TYR A 505 1.71 4.51 -5.51
C TYR A 505 0.88 4.65 -6.80
N ASP A 506 0.56 3.52 -7.42
CA ASP A 506 -0.52 3.36 -8.37
C ASP A 506 -1.31 2.09 -8.02
N PHE A 507 -2.60 2.03 -8.35
CA PHE A 507 -3.39 0.82 -8.17
C PHE A 507 -4.21 0.51 -9.41
N VAL A 508 -3.72 -0.44 -10.22
CA VAL A 508 -4.39 -0.93 -11.42
C VAL A 508 -5.64 -1.72 -11.04
N CYS A 509 -6.79 -1.07 -11.13
CA CYS A 509 -8.10 -1.63 -10.84
C CYS A 509 -9.19 -1.14 -11.82
N ASN A 510 -10.17 -2.00 -12.09
CA ASN A 510 -11.39 -1.66 -12.84
C ASN A 510 -12.58 -1.36 -11.91
N ASP A 511 -12.44 -1.64 -10.61
CA ASP A 511 -13.39 -1.30 -9.54
C ASP A 511 -12.91 0.02 -8.88
N ASP A 512 -13.71 1.07 -9.05
CA ASP A 512 -13.43 2.42 -8.59
C ASP A 512 -13.62 2.60 -7.07
N GLU A 513 -14.55 1.85 -6.47
CA GLU A 513 -14.79 1.88 -5.02
C GLU A 513 -13.68 1.11 -4.29
N LEU A 514 -13.24 -0.02 -4.83
CA LEU A 514 -12.04 -0.71 -4.34
C LEU A 514 -10.78 0.15 -4.49
N HIS A 515 -10.64 0.92 -5.57
CA HIS A 515 -9.53 1.87 -5.71
C HIS A 515 -9.59 2.96 -4.63
N ALA A 516 -10.77 3.52 -4.36
CA ALA A 516 -10.98 4.52 -3.32
C ALA A 516 -10.71 3.98 -1.91
N ASP A 517 -11.28 2.81 -1.58
CA ASP A 517 -11.05 2.08 -0.33
C ASP A 517 -9.56 1.81 -0.08
N TYR A 518 -8.86 1.26 -1.09
CA TYR A 518 -7.45 0.88 -0.94
C TYR A 518 -6.54 2.11 -0.85
N LEU A 519 -6.85 3.19 -1.59
CA LEU A 519 -6.15 4.46 -1.40
C LEU A 519 -6.34 4.98 0.02
N ARG A 520 -7.60 5.06 0.52
CA ARG A 520 -7.92 5.51 1.88
C ARG A 520 -7.06 4.78 2.90
N ASP A 521 -6.98 3.46 2.76
CA ASP A 521 -6.38 2.60 3.76
C ASP A 521 -4.85 2.58 3.70
N VAL A 522 -4.25 2.45 2.50
CA VAL A 522 -2.78 2.52 2.33
C VAL A 522 -2.27 3.92 2.71
N LEU A 523 -3.00 4.99 2.37
CA LEU A 523 -2.66 6.37 2.73
C LEU A 523 -2.74 6.59 4.24
N THR A 524 -3.84 6.19 4.89
CA THR A 524 -4.03 6.29 6.35
C THR A 524 -2.99 5.50 7.12
N LEU A 525 -2.71 4.26 6.70
CA LEU A 525 -1.71 3.41 7.34
C LEU A 525 -0.31 4.03 7.24
N SER A 526 0.07 4.49 6.03
CA SER A 526 1.34 5.17 5.77
C SER A 526 1.48 6.43 6.63
N PHE A 527 0.45 7.28 6.63
CA PHE A 527 0.47 8.52 7.42
C PHE A 527 0.57 8.24 8.93
N SER A 528 -0.01 7.14 9.42
CA SER A 528 0.09 6.74 10.83
C SER A 528 1.46 6.20 11.28
N HIS A 529 2.38 5.87 10.37
CA HIS A 529 3.65 5.25 10.73
C HIS A 529 4.72 6.30 11.07
N PRO A 530 5.35 6.30 12.27
CA PRO A 530 6.19 7.42 12.74
C PRO A 530 7.34 7.77 11.79
N LYS A 531 8.13 6.78 11.33
CA LYS A 531 9.22 7.01 10.37
C LYS A 531 8.77 7.25 8.92
N MET A 532 7.48 7.14 8.60
CA MET A 532 6.99 7.46 7.26
C MET A 532 6.91 8.99 7.13
N THR A 533 7.33 9.54 5.99
CA THR A 533 7.43 11.01 5.81
C THR A 533 6.86 11.53 4.51
N GLY A 534 6.34 10.66 3.64
CA GLY A 534 5.68 11.06 2.39
C GLY A 534 4.93 9.91 1.74
N PHE A 535 3.95 10.27 0.93
CA PHE A 535 3.16 9.38 0.09
C PHE A 535 3.02 10.05 -1.28
N ILE A 536 3.67 9.48 -2.29
CA ILE A 536 3.65 9.95 -3.66
C ILE A 536 2.77 9.03 -4.49
N ASN A 537 1.70 9.59 -5.05
CA ASN A 537 0.90 8.97 -6.10
C ASN A 537 1.66 9.07 -7.45
N TRP A 538 1.82 8.00 -8.22
CA TRP A 538 2.73 7.98 -9.38
C TRP A 538 2.22 8.64 -10.67
N GLY A 539 1.18 9.46 -10.55
CA GLY A 539 0.57 10.22 -11.64
C GLY A 539 -0.93 10.20 -11.49
N PHE A 540 -1.54 11.38 -11.46
CA PHE A 540 -2.95 11.52 -11.09
C PHE A 540 -3.91 11.54 -12.29
N TRP A 541 -3.43 11.86 -13.49
CA TRP A 541 -4.24 11.98 -14.71
C TRP A 541 -3.87 10.95 -15.79
N ALA A 542 -4.87 10.21 -16.27
CA ALA A 542 -4.73 9.18 -17.30
C ALA A 542 -4.21 9.70 -18.66
N GLY A 543 -4.25 11.01 -18.92
CA GLY A 543 -3.66 11.60 -20.13
C GLY A 543 -2.13 11.43 -20.22
N TYR A 544 -1.44 11.33 -19.08
CA TYR A 544 0.03 11.17 -18.99
C TYR A 544 0.43 10.17 -17.91
N HIS A 545 -0.12 8.95 -17.95
CA HIS A 545 0.29 7.85 -17.08
C HIS A 545 0.57 6.56 -17.87
N TRP A 546 1.49 5.73 -17.37
CA TRP A 546 1.91 4.47 -18.01
C TRP A 546 0.89 3.33 -17.86
N LYS A 547 -0.06 3.48 -16.93
CA LYS A 547 -1.23 2.61 -16.70
C LYS A 547 -2.48 3.49 -16.48
N PRO A 548 -3.19 3.96 -17.53
CA PRO A 548 -4.36 4.83 -17.38
C PRO A 548 -5.46 4.29 -16.46
N GLU A 549 -5.47 2.98 -16.22
CA GLU A 549 -6.40 2.25 -15.36
C GLU A 549 -6.15 2.52 -13.86
N GLY A 550 -4.93 2.93 -13.49
CA GLY A 550 -4.52 3.14 -12.09
C GLY A 550 -4.44 4.59 -11.62
N THR A 551 -4.91 5.56 -12.41
CA THR A 551 -4.89 6.99 -12.04
C THR A 551 -6.15 7.42 -11.31
N LEU A 552 -6.02 8.45 -10.46
CA LEU A 552 -7.14 9.06 -9.73
C LEU A 552 -8.17 9.73 -10.66
N ILE A 553 -7.71 10.29 -11.79
CA ILE A 553 -8.53 11.03 -12.76
C ILE A 553 -8.40 10.38 -14.14
N ARG A 554 -9.54 10.23 -14.82
CA ARG A 554 -9.67 9.65 -16.17
C ARG A 554 -9.25 10.65 -17.26
N LYS A 555 -9.08 10.18 -18.50
CA LYS A 555 -8.45 10.97 -19.57
C LYS A 555 -9.30 12.17 -20.02
N ASP A 556 -10.61 12.03 -19.94
CA ASP A 556 -11.65 13.06 -20.11
C ASP A 556 -11.78 14.02 -18.92
N TRP A 557 -10.94 13.87 -17.90
CA TRP A 557 -11.01 14.56 -16.61
C TRP A 557 -12.21 14.19 -15.72
N THR A 558 -12.87 13.06 -15.97
CA THR A 558 -13.80 12.48 -15.00
C THR A 558 -13.01 11.95 -13.80
N GLU A 559 -13.30 12.46 -12.61
CA GLU A 559 -12.66 12.01 -11.36
C GLU A 559 -13.20 10.64 -10.94
N ARG A 560 -12.34 9.81 -10.32
CA ARG A 560 -12.77 8.60 -9.62
C ARG A 560 -13.05 8.92 -8.15
N PRO A 561 -13.82 8.10 -7.41
CA PRO A 561 -14.08 8.30 -5.97
C PRO A 561 -12.79 8.40 -5.13
N ALA A 562 -11.67 7.85 -5.62
CA ALA A 562 -10.35 8.00 -5.03
C ALA A 562 -9.86 9.47 -4.90
N VAL A 563 -10.31 10.40 -5.75
CA VAL A 563 -10.00 11.84 -5.60
C VAL A 563 -10.67 12.41 -4.34
N LYS A 564 -11.94 12.08 -4.13
CA LYS A 564 -12.71 12.50 -2.96
C LYS A 564 -12.11 11.97 -1.66
N ILE A 565 -11.67 10.71 -1.65
CA ILE A 565 -10.90 10.12 -0.53
C ILE A 565 -9.62 10.90 -0.24
N TRP A 566 -8.89 11.34 -1.27
CA TRP A 566 -7.68 12.14 -1.07
C TRP A 566 -8.02 13.51 -0.46
N GLN A 567 -9.07 14.18 -0.95
CA GLN A 567 -9.53 15.48 -0.44
C GLN A 567 -10.01 15.38 1.03
N GLU A 568 -10.92 14.45 1.33
CA GLU A 568 -11.45 14.18 2.68
C GLU A 568 -10.34 13.90 3.69
N LEU A 569 -9.31 13.16 3.30
CA LEU A 569 -8.20 12.83 4.19
C LEU A 569 -7.18 13.97 4.31
N VAL A 570 -6.62 14.44 3.20
CA VAL A 570 -5.45 15.34 3.19
C VAL A 570 -5.83 16.81 3.46
N HIS A 571 -7.00 17.26 3.00
CA HIS A 571 -7.39 18.68 3.04
C HIS A 571 -8.48 19.01 4.05
N GLU A 572 -9.29 18.02 4.44
CA GLU A 572 -10.31 18.19 5.49
C GLU A 572 -9.84 17.58 6.82
N LYS A 573 -9.65 16.26 6.89
CA LYS A 573 -9.43 15.54 8.16
C LYS A 573 -8.02 15.72 8.74
N TRP A 574 -7.00 15.83 7.90
CA TRP A 574 -5.59 16.01 8.32
C TRP A 574 -5.08 17.45 8.12
N ALA A 575 -5.99 18.41 7.99
CA ALA A 575 -5.68 19.83 8.02
C ALA A 575 -6.12 20.45 9.36
N THR A 576 -5.59 21.63 9.70
CA THR A 576 -6.10 22.43 10.83
C THR A 576 -6.52 23.80 10.33
N ASN A 577 -7.82 24.06 10.37
CA ASN A 577 -8.43 25.31 9.97
C ASN A 577 -9.40 25.73 11.06
N THR A 578 -9.08 26.80 11.81
CA THR A 578 -9.87 27.23 12.98
C THR A 578 -9.83 28.74 13.15
N ASP A 579 -10.90 29.31 13.68
CA ASP A 579 -10.98 30.71 14.11
C ASP A 579 -11.28 30.71 15.62
N LEU A 580 -10.45 31.40 16.39
CA LEU A 580 -10.43 31.41 17.86
C LEU A 580 -10.32 32.85 18.37
N GLN A 581 -10.52 33.07 19.67
CA GLN A 581 -10.28 34.36 20.32
C GLN A 581 -9.34 34.17 21.52
N THR A 582 -8.41 35.11 21.74
CA THR A 582 -7.43 35.01 22.82
C THR A 582 -8.06 35.07 24.21
N ASP A 583 -7.48 34.29 25.13
CA ASP A 583 -7.84 34.25 26.55
C ASP A 583 -7.35 35.50 27.32
N THR A 584 -7.50 35.49 28.65
CA THR A 584 -7.05 36.59 29.51
C THR A 584 -5.53 36.77 29.60
N LYS A 585 -4.73 35.90 28.98
CA LYS A 585 -3.27 36.04 28.81
C LYS A 585 -2.88 36.41 27.38
N GLY A 586 -3.85 36.65 26.50
CA GLY A 586 -3.58 36.92 25.09
C GLY A 586 -3.22 35.66 24.29
N GLU A 587 -3.57 34.47 24.78
CA GLU A 587 -3.18 33.20 24.14
C GLU A 587 -4.38 32.49 23.48
N VAL A 588 -4.13 31.86 22.33
CA VAL A 588 -4.93 30.73 21.82
C VAL A 588 -4.05 29.49 21.70
N GLU A 589 -4.60 28.34 22.07
CA GLU A 589 -3.98 27.03 21.88
C GLU A 589 -4.93 26.14 21.08
N THR A 590 -4.40 25.43 20.08
CA THR A 590 -5.16 24.40 19.36
C THR A 590 -4.25 23.22 19.00
N LYS A 591 -4.81 22.01 18.94
CA LYS A 591 -4.07 20.84 18.49
C LYS A 591 -3.97 20.87 16.96
N ALA A 592 -2.77 21.11 16.43
CA ALA A 592 -2.54 21.35 15.01
C ALA A 592 -1.64 20.27 14.38
N PHE A 593 -1.86 20.00 13.09
CA PHE A 593 -1.00 19.14 12.28
C PHE A 593 0.32 19.83 11.92
N PHE A 594 1.39 19.07 11.69
CA PHE A 594 2.67 19.65 11.27
C PHE A 594 2.62 20.10 9.81
N GLY A 595 3.02 21.34 9.54
CA GLY A 595 2.86 21.97 8.23
C GLY A 595 3.07 23.48 8.25
N ASP A 596 2.95 24.10 7.10
CA ASP A 596 3.02 25.55 6.92
C ASP A 596 1.62 26.15 7.06
N TYR A 597 1.52 27.24 7.81
CA TYR A 597 0.28 27.93 8.16
C TYR A 597 0.32 29.40 7.75
N GLU A 598 -0.85 29.90 7.40
CA GLU A 598 -1.18 31.32 7.38
C GLU A 598 -1.98 31.63 8.65
N ILE A 599 -1.47 32.55 9.47
CA ILE A 599 -2.07 32.93 10.75
C ILE A 599 -2.35 34.43 10.72
N THR A 600 -3.64 34.79 10.74
CA THR A 600 -4.09 36.18 10.79
C THR A 600 -4.59 36.50 12.19
N VAL A 601 -4.06 37.55 12.81
CA VAL A 601 -4.55 38.11 14.07
C VAL A 601 -5.24 39.45 13.79
N SER A 602 -6.40 39.69 14.39
CA SER A 602 -7.15 40.95 14.25
C SER A 602 -7.59 41.51 15.60
N VAL A 603 -7.43 42.81 15.80
CA VAL A 603 -7.78 43.56 17.01
C VAL A 603 -8.43 44.88 16.59
N ASN A 604 -9.67 45.12 17.02
CA ASN A 604 -10.41 46.38 16.78
C ASN A 604 -10.46 46.87 15.31
N GLY A 605 -10.36 45.95 14.34
CA GLY A 605 -10.35 46.25 12.90
C GLY A 605 -8.96 46.40 12.27
N THR A 606 -7.89 46.46 13.07
CA THR A 606 -6.50 46.27 12.59
C THR A 606 -6.24 44.78 12.46
N SER A 607 -5.50 44.36 11.42
CA SER A 607 -5.11 42.96 11.26
C SER A 607 -3.68 42.81 10.73
N THR A 608 -3.04 41.70 11.12
CA THR A 608 -1.71 41.29 10.65
C THR A 608 -1.74 39.80 10.31
N THR A 609 -0.95 39.38 9.32
CA THR A 609 -0.87 37.99 8.87
C THR A 609 0.58 37.55 8.83
N GLN A 610 0.89 36.41 9.45
CA GLN A 610 2.21 35.80 9.44
C GLN A 610 2.17 34.39 8.83
N MET A 611 3.27 33.99 8.20
CA MET A 611 3.50 32.62 7.75
C MET A 611 4.29 31.86 8.83
N TRP A 612 3.85 30.65 9.18
CA TRP A 612 4.41 29.88 10.29
C TRP A 612 4.53 28.39 9.96
N THR A 613 5.73 27.82 10.10
CA THR A 613 5.94 26.37 9.94
C THR A 613 5.82 25.69 11.30
N HIS A 614 4.72 24.95 11.52
CA HIS A 614 4.44 24.23 12.75
C HIS A 614 5.13 22.86 12.80
N VAL A 615 5.90 22.61 13.86
CA VAL A 615 6.58 21.35 14.17
C VAL A 615 6.45 21.01 15.66
N ALA A 616 6.75 19.77 16.03
CA ALA A 616 6.47 19.17 17.34
C ALA A 616 6.75 20.08 18.54
N ASP A 617 7.99 20.59 18.64
CA ASP A 617 8.51 21.29 19.83
C ASP A 617 8.60 22.82 19.64
N ASN A 618 7.76 23.41 18.78
CA ASN A 618 7.71 24.85 18.60
C ASN A 618 7.26 25.59 19.88
N GLY A 619 7.92 26.71 20.18
CA GLY A 619 7.39 27.70 21.12
C GLY A 619 6.17 28.46 20.56
N PRO A 620 5.51 29.29 21.37
CA PRO A 620 4.37 30.09 20.91
C PRO A 620 4.80 31.06 19.81
N LEU A 621 3.97 31.18 18.77
CA LEU A 621 4.07 32.28 17.81
C LEU A 621 3.67 33.58 18.52
N VAL A 622 4.61 34.50 18.71
CA VAL A 622 4.33 35.83 19.26
C VAL A 622 3.97 36.78 18.13
N VAL A 623 2.83 37.46 18.27
CA VAL A 623 2.33 38.47 17.32
C VAL A 623 2.13 39.77 18.08
N GLU A 624 2.86 40.80 17.69
CA GLU A 624 2.75 42.17 18.23
C GLU A 624 1.85 43.02 17.31
N LEU A 625 1.01 43.89 17.92
CA LEU A 625 0.01 44.74 17.25
C LEU A 625 -0.07 46.16 17.85
#